data_AF-A0A812N8V4-F1
#
_entry.id   AF-A0A812N8V4-F1
#
_cell.length_a   1.000
_cell.length_b   1.000
_cell.length_c   1.000
_cell.angle_alpha   90.00
_cell.angle_beta   90.00
_cell.angle_gamma   90.00
#
_symmetry.space_group_name_H-M   'P 1'
#
loop_
_entity.id
_entity.type
_entity.pdbx_description
1 polymer ?
#
loop_
_entity_poly.entity_id
_entity_poly.type
_entity_poly.pdbx_seq_one_letter_code
_entity_poly.pdbx_strand_id
1 'polypeptide(L)'
;MKWSSDDYLLERFGSEKISGVEHNLKETRAGGQVDGMRKLRDFLGQYNSTDIYMVSGVPKQMMKEVEFLPCLECGGYLKFLDTNNLWMGRGGSKSVVHYDDQDNINCMIAGEKRFVFMHPSYKEAFEAHPNTAKNRFGWVDTDLDRSIPGYGAFMGKIDIDKMDLVKYPGWVDVKWSYADLKPGDCLYIPFQWYHQVTAKKGRSINVHIWYWRPAKFDVASCDSKDKEQRTPTTFADCSWGYEPNGGHLGKAQKGWKKPTKCKKARNPQEL
;
A
#
# COMPACT_ATOMS: atom_id res chain seq x y z
N MET A 1 -6.64 19.23 -1.74
CA MET A 1 -6.99 18.41 -0.55
C MET A 1 -6.31 19.01 0.68
N LYS A 2 -6.88 18.89 1.89
CA LYS A 2 -6.35 19.55 3.10
C LYS A 2 -4.91 19.14 3.45
N TRP A 3 -4.55 17.89 3.17
CA TRP A 3 -3.24 17.32 3.50
C TRP A 3 -2.11 17.70 2.53
N SER A 4 -2.36 18.57 1.56
CA SER A 4 -1.30 19.13 0.72
C SER A 4 -0.52 20.27 1.40
N SER A 5 -0.95 20.72 2.59
CA SER A 5 -0.29 21.74 3.41
C SER A 5 0.37 21.10 4.63
N ASP A 6 1.66 21.38 4.84
CA ASP A 6 2.36 20.95 6.06
C ASP A 6 1.88 21.72 7.29
N ASP A 7 1.53 22.99 7.16
CA ASP A 7 0.96 23.78 8.26
C ASP A 7 -0.33 23.15 8.78
N TYR A 8 -1.22 22.72 7.86
CA TYR A 8 -2.44 22.01 8.21
C TYR A 8 -2.14 20.70 8.96
N LEU A 9 -1.21 19.89 8.44
CA LEU A 9 -0.84 18.63 9.07
C LEU A 9 -0.17 18.84 10.43
N LEU A 10 0.68 19.86 10.58
CA LEU A 10 1.34 20.20 11.83
C LEU A 10 0.36 20.67 12.89
N GLU A 11 -0.55 21.58 12.52
CA GLU A 11 -1.56 22.15 13.41
C GLU A 11 -2.52 21.06 13.91
N ARG A 12 -3.02 20.22 13.00
CA ARG A 12 -4.09 19.26 13.29
C ARG A 12 -3.59 17.93 13.80
N PHE A 13 -2.44 17.46 13.30
CA PHE A 13 -1.96 16.09 13.48
C PHE A 13 -0.51 15.99 13.93
N GLY A 14 0.18 17.11 14.19
CA GLY A 14 1.61 17.08 14.52
C GLY A 14 1.96 16.21 15.74
N SER A 15 1.04 16.04 16.69
CA SER A 15 1.21 15.18 17.87
C SER A 15 0.89 13.69 17.64
N GLU A 16 0.29 13.34 16.50
CA GLU A 16 -0.08 11.97 16.19
C GLU A 16 1.16 11.07 16.09
N LYS A 17 1.01 9.84 16.57
CA LYS A 17 2.08 8.83 16.49
C LYS A 17 2.14 8.25 15.09
N ILE A 18 3.36 8.08 14.60
CA ILE A 18 3.68 7.36 13.36
C ILE A 18 4.44 6.08 13.70
N SER A 19 4.28 5.03 12.88
CA SER A 19 4.81 3.69 13.19
C SER A 19 6.13 3.34 12.51
N GLY A 20 6.53 4.06 11.47
CA GLY A 20 7.75 3.76 10.73
C GLY A 20 8.20 4.90 9.82
N VAL A 21 9.51 5.12 9.81
CA VAL A 21 10.19 6.03 8.88
C VAL A 21 11.48 5.35 8.47
N GLU A 22 11.69 5.21 7.17
CA GLU A 22 12.84 4.55 6.58
C GLU A 22 13.87 5.57 6.11
N HIS A 23 15.15 5.23 6.26
CA HIS A 23 16.22 5.91 5.54
C HIS A 23 16.30 5.39 4.10
N ASN A 24 16.71 6.27 3.20
CA ASN A 24 16.79 6.10 1.76
C ASN A 24 15.43 6.07 1.08
N LEU A 25 15.38 6.69 -0.09
CA LEU A 25 14.17 6.75 -0.92
C LEU A 25 13.97 5.49 -1.78
N LYS A 26 14.95 4.59 -1.82
CA LYS A 26 14.84 3.31 -2.52
C LYS A 26 14.45 2.24 -1.51
N GLU A 27 13.44 1.45 -1.83
CA GLU A 27 12.98 0.34 -1.01
C GLU A 27 13.93 -0.88 -1.08
N THR A 28 15.23 -0.63 -0.95
CA THR A 28 16.20 -1.66 -0.59
C THR A 28 16.26 -1.85 0.92
N ARG A 29 15.71 -0.90 1.69
CA ARG A 29 15.69 -0.84 3.17
C ARG A 29 17.04 -1.00 3.87
N ALA A 30 18.13 -1.00 3.11
CA ALA A 30 19.51 -1.01 3.59
C ALA A 30 19.85 0.16 4.53
N GLY A 31 19.07 1.25 4.48
CA GLY A 31 19.23 2.39 5.38
C GLY A 31 18.66 2.16 6.79
N GLY A 32 17.80 1.15 6.98
CA GLY A 32 17.12 0.90 8.24
C GLY A 32 16.03 1.92 8.57
N GLN A 33 15.49 1.81 9.79
CA GLN A 33 14.50 2.75 10.32
C GLN A 33 15.20 3.96 10.96
N VAL A 34 14.57 5.14 10.87
CA VAL A 34 15.01 6.34 11.56
C VAL A 34 14.68 6.22 13.04
N ASP A 35 15.70 6.18 13.90
CA ASP A 35 15.49 6.03 15.34
C ASP A 35 14.86 7.31 15.96
N GLY A 36 14.01 7.12 16.96
CA GLY A 36 13.38 8.21 17.72
C GLY A 36 12.30 9.03 16.97
N MET A 37 12.10 8.85 15.66
CA MET A 37 11.10 9.60 14.88
C MET A 37 9.69 9.02 15.04
N ARG A 38 9.01 9.39 16.13
CA ARG A 38 7.74 8.76 16.56
C ARG A 38 6.50 9.61 16.36
N LYS A 39 6.64 10.92 16.08
CA LYS A 39 5.51 11.83 15.85
C LYS A 39 5.54 12.40 14.45
N LEU A 40 4.36 12.70 13.91
CA LEU A 40 4.23 13.30 12.59
C LEU A 40 5.01 14.62 12.46
N ARG A 41 5.04 15.46 13.51
CA ARG A 41 5.83 16.72 13.48
C ARG A 41 7.32 16.51 13.26
N ASP A 42 7.89 15.45 13.83
CA ASP A 42 9.33 15.19 13.78
C ASP A 42 9.73 14.85 12.34
N PHE A 43 8.86 14.10 11.66
CA PHE A 43 8.98 13.79 10.25
C PHE A 43 8.75 15.02 9.35
N LEU A 44 7.65 15.76 9.56
CA LEU A 44 7.31 16.94 8.76
C LEU A 44 8.41 18.03 8.81
N GLY A 45 9.11 18.15 9.94
CA GLY A 45 10.22 19.10 10.08
C GLY A 45 11.49 18.74 9.28
N GLN A 46 11.61 17.51 8.76
CA GLN A 46 12.85 17.02 8.15
C GLN A 46 12.67 16.42 6.75
N TYR A 47 11.52 15.84 6.44
CA TYR A 47 11.34 15.00 5.26
C TYR A 47 11.64 15.70 3.94
N ASN A 48 11.41 17.01 3.86
CA ASN A 48 11.58 17.76 2.62
C ASN A 48 13.06 18.00 2.27
N SER A 49 13.95 17.95 3.26
CA SER A 49 15.40 18.19 3.10
C SER A 49 16.27 16.95 3.27
N THR A 50 15.69 15.78 3.55
CA THR A 50 16.41 14.53 3.81
C THR A 50 15.86 13.36 3.01
N ASP A 51 16.62 12.27 2.95
CA ASP A 51 16.25 11.05 2.23
C ASP A 51 15.51 10.08 3.16
N ILE A 52 14.50 10.60 3.86
CA ILE A 52 13.62 9.80 4.71
C ILE A 52 12.26 9.61 4.04
N TYR A 53 11.65 8.46 4.29
CA TYR A 53 10.38 8.07 3.73
C TYR A 53 9.49 7.44 4.81
N MET A 54 8.33 8.04 5.08
CA MET A 54 7.41 7.54 6.09
C MET A 54 6.55 6.43 5.51
N VAL A 55 6.53 5.29 6.20
CA VAL A 55 5.62 4.17 5.97
C VAL A 55 4.97 3.87 7.31
N SER A 56 3.75 4.37 7.50
CA SER A 56 3.05 4.27 8.77
C SER A 56 1.64 3.75 8.58
N GLY A 57 1.05 3.15 9.61
CA GLY A 57 -0.42 3.10 9.69
C GLY A 57 -0.99 4.53 9.65
N VAL A 58 -2.16 4.75 9.05
CA VAL A 58 -2.83 6.06 9.08
C VAL A 58 -3.13 6.41 10.55
N PRO A 59 -2.65 7.54 11.09
CA PRO A 59 -2.91 7.88 12.48
C PRO A 59 -4.40 8.04 12.80
N LYS A 60 -4.81 7.78 14.04
CA LYS A 60 -6.23 7.66 14.42
C LYS A 60 -7.04 8.91 14.14
N GLN A 61 -6.49 10.10 14.37
CA GLN A 61 -7.22 11.33 14.07
C GLN A 61 -7.28 11.60 12.56
N MET A 62 -6.23 11.21 11.84
CA MET A 62 -6.16 11.33 10.38
C MET A 62 -7.15 10.40 9.68
N MET A 63 -7.40 9.20 10.22
CA MET A 63 -8.37 8.24 9.68
C MET A 63 -9.80 8.80 9.56
N LYS A 64 -10.14 9.85 10.31
CA LYS A 64 -11.45 10.54 10.23
C LYS A 64 -11.60 11.41 8.98
N GLU A 65 -10.50 11.73 8.30
CA GLU A 65 -10.50 12.56 7.09
C GLU A 65 -10.25 11.72 5.83
N VAL A 66 -10.19 10.39 5.95
CA VAL A 66 -10.02 9.46 4.84
C VAL A 66 -11.28 8.62 4.71
N GLU A 67 -12.04 8.89 3.66
CA GLU A 67 -13.27 8.18 3.32
C GLU A 67 -12.93 6.90 2.53
N PHE A 68 -13.74 5.86 2.70
CA PHE A 68 -13.68 4.71 1.79
C PHE A 68 -14.23 5.10 0.42
N LEU A 69 -13.68 4.49 -0.62
CA LEU A 69 -14.23 4.63 -1.96
C LEU A 69 -15.64 4.04 -2.02
N PRO A 70 -16.60 4.68 -2.71
CA PRO A 70 -17.97 4.17 -2.81
C PRO A 70 -18.06 2.73 -3.33
N CYS A 71 -17.12 2.30 -4.18
CA CYS A 71 -17.07 0.92 -4.69
C CYS A 71 -16.70 -0.13 -3.63
N LEU A 72 -16.10 0.26 -2.50
CA LEU A 72 -15.77 -0.63 -1.40
C LEU A 72 -16.89 -0.73 -0.36
N GLU A 73 -17.80 0.25 -0.31
CA GLU A 73 -18.88 0.30 0.67
C GLU A 73 -19.94 -0.79 0.47
N CYS A 74 -19.92 -1.49 -0.67
CA CYS A 74 -20.78 -2.64 -0.94
C CYS A 74 -19.98 -3.83 -1.49
N GLY A 75 -20.59 -5.01 -1.56
CA GLY A 75 -19.92 -6.25 -1.99
C GLY A 75 -19.19 -6.99 -0.86
N GLY A 76 -19.16 -6.43 0.35
CA GLY A 76 -18.61 -7.08 1.55
C GLY A 76 -17.11 -6.88 1.77
N TYR A 77 -16.44 -6.02 0.98
CA TYR A 77 -14.99 -5.77 1.11
C TYR A 77 -14.58 -5.25 2.48
N LEU A 78 -15.36 -4.33 3.06
CA LEU A 78 -15.06 -3.76 4.38
C LEU A 78 -15.11 -4.77 5.53
N LYS A 79 -15.55 -6.02 5.31
CA LYS A 79 -15.52 -7.09 6.32
C LYS A 79 -14.13 -7.72 6.48
N PHE A 80 -13.18 -7.38 5.61
CA PHE A 80 -11.88 -8.07 5.52
C PHE A 80 -10.71 -7.09 5.38
N LEU A 81 -10.80 -5.94 6.06
CA LEU A 81 -9.75 -4.91 6.06
C LEU A 81 -8.53 -5.36 6.86
N ASP A 82 -7.40 -5.41 6.17
CA ASP A 82 -6.11 -5.76 6.75
C ASP A 82 -5.42 -4.50 7.27
N THR A 83 -4.86 -3.70 6.38
CA THR A 83 -3.96 -2.61 6.76
C THR A 83 -4.32 -1.31 6.05
N ASN A 84 -4.22 -0.18 6.77
CA ASN A 84 -4.30 1.16 6.23
C ASN A 84 -2.90 1.79 6.23
N ASN A 85 -2.21 1.82 5.09
CA ASN A 85 -0.88 2.43 5.05
C ASN A 85 -0.96 3.90 4.61
N LEU A 86 -0.18 4.76 5.26
CA LEU A 86 0.10 6.14 4.90
C LEU A 86 1.57 6.23 4.49
N TRP A 87 1.79 6.63 3.25
CA TRP A 87 3.11 6.77 2.65
C TRP A 87 3.37 8.23 2.36
N MET A 88 4.47 8.78 2.88
CA MET A 88 4.83 10.19 2.71
C MET A 88 6.32 10.41 2.53
N GLY A 89 6.71 11.34 1.65
CA GLY A 89 8.08 11.76 1.47
C GLY A 89 8.24 12.94 0.53
N ARG A 90 9.49 13.36 0.29
CA ARG A 90 9.85 14.46 -0.63
C ARG A 90 9.79 14.08 -2.13
N GLY A 91 9.26 12.90 -2.43
CA GLY A 91 9.27 12.30 -3.76
C GLY A 91 10.63 11.77 -4.17
N GLY A 92 10.70 11.23 -5.38
CA GLY A 92 11.88 10.52 -5.88
C GLY A 92 12.05 9.12 -5.29
N SER A 93 11.12 8.66 -4.45
CA SER A 93 11.16 7.30 -3.92
C SER A 93 10.83 6.25 -4.97
N LYS A 94 11.46 5.08 -4.83
CA LYS A 94 11.31 3.96 -5.76
C LYS A 94 11.22 2.65 -5.00
N SER A 95 10.14 1.91 -5.21
CA SER A 95 10.07 0.52 -4.75
C SER A 95 10.94 -0.37 -5.63
N VAL A 96 11.29 -1.54 -5.13
CA VAL A 96 11.71 -2.66 -5.96
C VAL A 96 10.51 -3.26 -6.71
N VAL A 97 10.78 -4.20 -7.62
CA VAL A 97 9.72 -5.08 -8.14
C VAL A 97 9.34 -6.06 -7.04
N HIS A 98 8.07 -6.07 -6.67
CA HIS A 98 7.50 -6.97 -5.67
C HIS A 98 6.01 -7.23 -6.00
N TYR A 99 5.34 -8.00 -5.18
CA TYR A 99 3.88 -8.07 -5.14
C TYR A 99 3.38 -8.16 -3.70
N ASP A 100 2.10 -7.86 -3.51
CA ASP A 100 1.42 -7.96 -2.23
C ASP A 100 0.51 -9.19 -2.20
N ASP A 101 0.33 -9.78 -1.00
CA ASP A 101 -0.59 -10.91 -0.77
C ASP A 101 -2.05 -10.46 -0.56
N GLN A 102 -2.26 -9.17 -0.39
CA GLN A 102 -3.57 -8.53 -0.27
C GLN A 102 -3.99 -7.92 -1.60
N ASP A 103 -5.31 -7.79 -1.78
CA ASP A 103 -5.80 -6.79 -2.72
C ASP A 103 -5.53 -5.41 -2.11
N ASN A 104 -5.09 -4.47 -2.95
CA ASN A 104 -4.59 -3.17 -2.49
C ASN A 104 -5.22 -2.05 -3.34
N ILE A 105 -5.63 -0.96 -2.71
CA ILE A 105 -6.01 0.26 -3.40
C ILE A 105 -5.12 1.40 -2.93
N ASN A 106 -4.33 1.95 -3.85
CA ASN A 106 -3.51 3.14 -3.62
C ASN A 106 -4.29 4.39 -4.04
N CYS A 107 -4.46 5.36 -3.14
CA CYS A 107 -5.06 6.65 -3.44
C CYS A 107 -4.06 7.80 -3.22
N MET A 108 -3.83 8.60 -4.26
CA MET A 108 -2.92 9.74 -4.23
C MET A 108 -3.60 10.97 -3.60
N ILE A 109 -2.95 11.53 -2.58
CA ILE A 109 -3.41 12.73 -1.85
C ILE A 109 -2.63 13.97 -2.30
N ALA A 110 -1.32 13.85 -2.52
CA ALA A 110 -0.45 14.91 -3.01
C ALA A 110 0.73 14.32 -3.81
N GLY A 111 1.21 15.05 -4.82
CA GLY A 111 2.28 14.57 -5.70
C GLY A 111 1.81 13.60 -6.78
N GLU A 112 2.76 12.89 -7.37
CA GLU A 112 2.50 11.95 -8.46
C GLU A 112 3.29 10.65 -8.27
N LYS A 113 2.68 9.53 -8.61
CA LYS A 113 3.31 8.21 -8.64
C LYS A 113 3.09 7.51 -9.97
N ARG A 114 4.13 6.85 -10.47
CA ARG A 114 4.03 5.88 -11.57
C ARG A 114 4.07 4.48 -10.99
N PHE A 115 3.08 3.68 -11.34
CA PHE A 115 3.08 2.24 -11.13
C PHE A 115 3.41 1.55 -12.44
N VAL A 116 4.34 0.61 -12.42
CA VAL A 116 4.60 -0.33 -13.52
C VAL A 116 4.12 -1.69 -13.06
N PHE A 117 3.39 -2.41 -13.92
CA PHE A 117 2.77 -3.69 -13.61
C PHE A 117 3.24 -4.79 -14.54
N MET A 118 3.41 -5.99 -13.99
CA MET A 118 3.61 -7.22 -14.74
C MET A 118 2.63 -8.30 -14.28
N HIS A 119 2.13 -9.07 -15.25
CA HIS A 119 1.06 -10.02 -15.01
C HIS A 119 1.52 -11.20 -14.12
N PRO A 120 0.68 -11.71 -13.20
CA PRO A 120 1.02 -12.84 -12.32
C PRO A 120 1.40 -14.14 -13.06
N SER A 121 1.09 -14.27 -14.36
CA SER A 121 1.52 -15.42 -15.18
C SER A 121 3.03 -15.56 -15.29
N TYR A 122 3.80 -14.51 -14.97
CA TYR A 122 5.26 -14.58 -14.92
C TYR A 122 5.79 -15.24 -13.64
N LYS A 123 4.94 -15.61 -12.68
CA LYS A 123 5.36 -16.14 -11.36
C LYS A 123 6.35 -17.30 -11.45
N GLU A 124 6.05 -18.32 -12.24
CA GLU A 124 6.94 -19.48 -12.39
C GLU A 124 8.33 -19.06 -12.94
N ALA A 125 8.36 -18.06 -13.83
CA ALA A 125 9.59 -17.59 -14.44
C ALA A 125 10.38 -16.62 -13.53
N PHE A 126 9.69 -15.66 -12.91
CA PHE A 126 10.28 -14.71 -11.98
C PHE A 126 10.84 -15.45 -10.78
N GLU A 127 10.07 -16.33 -10.14
CA GLU A 127 10.41 -16.95 -8.87
C GLU A 127 11.14 -18.29 -9.01
N ALA A 128 11.68 -18.60 -10.20
CA ALA A 128 12.40 -19.85 -10.43
C ALA A 128 13.68 -19.93 -9.58
N HIS A 129 13.76 -20.98 -8.75
CA HIS A 129 14.91 -21.29 -7.89
C HIS A 129 15.65 -22.57 -8.33
N PRO A 130 16.95 -22.73 -7.99
CA PRO A 130 17.81 -21.78 -7.28
C PRO A 130 18.40 -20.68 -8.19
N ASN A 131 18.95 -19.63 -7.56
CA ASN A 131 19.62 -18.48 -8.21
C ASN A 131 20.92 -18.89 -8.93
N THR A 132 20.79 -19.64 -10.01
CA THR A 132 21.87 -20.07 -10.89
C THR A 132 21.99 -19.13 -12.09
N ALA A 133 22.92 -19.38 -13.02
CA ALA A 133 22.94 -18.72 -14.32
C ALA A 133 21.63 -18.88 -15.13
N LYS A 134 20.72 -19.77 -14.70
CA LYS A 134 19.36 -19.92 -15.24
C LYS A 134 18.35 -18.93 -14.64
N ASN A 135 18.67 -18.24 -13.55
CA ASN A 135 17.82 -17.17 -13.04
C ASN A 135 17.96 -15.93 -13.94
N ARG A 136 17.12 -15.92 -14.98
CA ARG A 136 17.10 -14.88 -16.01
C ARG A 136 16.51 -13.55 -15.53
N PHE A 137 15.95 -13.51 -14.31
CA PHE A 137 15.26 -12.34 -13.77
C PHE A 137 15.97 -11.75 -12.55
N GLY A 138 16.87 -12.46 -11.90
CA GLY A 138 17.56 -12.00 -10.69
C GLY A 138 16.66 -11.95 -9.45
N TRP A 139 15.51 -12.64 -9.48
CA TRP A 139 14.62 -12.76 -8.34
C TRP A 139 15.28 -13.47 -7.17
N VAL A 140 15.05 -13.01 -5.94
CA VAL A 140 15.52 -13.69 -4.75
C VAL A 140 14.39 -13.81 -3.75
N ASP A 141 14.29 -15.02 -3.23
CA ASP A 141 13.49 -15.33 -2.05
C ASP A 141 14.38 -15.10 -0.82
N THR A 142 13.99 -14.14 0.01
CA THR A 142 14.69 -13.76 1.24
C THR A 142 14.62 -14.84 2.31
N ASP A 143 13.65 -15.75 2.25
CA ASP A 143 13.60 -16.92 3.12
C ASP A 143 14.69 -17.94 2.75
N LEU A 144 15.11 -17.95 1.48
CA LEU A 144 16.18 -18.80 0.95
C LEU A 144 17.56 -18.12 1.00
N ASP A 145 17.65 -16.79 1.09
CA ASP A 145 18.90 -16.03 1.25
C ASP A 145 18.74 -14.84 2.21
N ARG A 146 18.83 -15.13 3.51
CA ARG A 146 18.73 -14.14 4.61
C ARG A 146 19.87 -13.11 4.63
N SER A 147 20.89 -13.26 3.78
CA SER A 147 21.97 -12.27 3.67
C SER A 147 21.54 -11.01 2.89
N ILE A 148 20.37 -11.06 2.24
CA ILE A 148 19.81 -9.95 1.49
C ILE A 148 18.78 -9.23 2.37
N PRO A 149 18.98 -7.93 2.66
CA PRO A 149 17.94 -7.15 3.31
C PRO A 149 16.73 -7.05 2.39
N GLY A 150 15.56 -7.49 2.87
CA GLY A 150 14.32 -7.35 2.15
C GLY A 150 13.08 -7.47 3.03
N TYR A 151 12.02 -6.77 2.64
CA TYR A 151 10.69 -6.84 3.24
C TYR A 151 9.65 -6.79 2.11
N GLY A 152 8.54 -7.50 2.30
CA GLY A 152 7.61 -7.83 1.22
C GLY A 152 8.00 -9.16 0.61
N ALA A 153 7.01 -9.89 0.09
CA ALA A 153 7.13 -11.32 -0.09
C ALA A 153 8.34 -11.74 -0.95
N PHE A 154 8.86 -10.88 -1.84
CA PHE A 154 10.00 -11.25 -2.69
C PHE A 154 10.70 -10.03 -3.32
N MET A 155 12.02 -10.10 -3.54
CA MET A 155 12.79 -9.01 -4.15
C MET A 155 13.73 -9.52 -5.25
N GLY A 156 13.71 -8.89 -6.42
CA GLY A 156 14.80 -9.05 -7.38
C GLY A 156 16.05 -8.27 -6.98
N LYS A 157 17.25 -8.88 -7.12
CA LYS A 157 18.58 -8.21 -7.14
C LYS A 157 18.75 -7.32 -8.38
N ILE A 158 17.68 -6.69 -8.84
CA ILE A 158 17.64 -5.91 -10.05
C ILE A 158 17.67 -4.46 -9.63
N ASP A 159 18.66 -3.74 -10.13
CA ASP A 159 18.59 -2.30 -10.10
C ASP A 159 17.60 -1.83 -11.17
N ILE A 160 16.40 -1.44 -10.76
CA ILE A 160 15.36 -0.92 -11.66
C ILE A 160 15.79 0.36 -12.40
N ASP A 161 16.77 1.09 -11.87
CA ASP A 161 17.31 2.30 -12.51
C ASP A 161 18.39 1.97 -13.54
N LYS A 162 18.96 0.77 -13.44
CA LYS A 162 20.05 0.30 -14.30
C LYS A 162 19.98 -1.21 -14.45
N MET A 163 18.92 -1.68 -15.11
CA MET A 163 18.73 -3.12 -15.32
C MET A 163 19.85 -3.68 -16.19
N ASP A 164 20.62 -4.63 -15.64
CA ASP A 164 21.64 -5.35 -16.39
C ASP A 164 20.98 -6.48 -17.20
N LEU A 165 20.61 -6.16 -18.44
CA LEU A 165 19.96 -7.11 -19.36
C LEU A 165 20.92 -8.18 -19.90
N VAL A 166 22.24 -8.01 -19.75
CA VAL A 166 23.21 -9.06 -20.07
C VAL A 166 23.18 -10.12 -18.98
N LYS A 167 23.12 -9.69 -17.71
CA LYS A 167 23.02 -10.57 -16.55
C LYS A 167 21.62 -11.15 -16.35
N TYR A 168 20.57 -10.37 -16.62
CA TYR A 168 19.17 -10.74 -16.43
C TYR A 168 18.37 -10.57 -17.74
N PRO A 169 18.66 -11.38 -18.78
CA PRO A 169 18.06 -11.23 -20.10
C PRO A 169 16.57 -11.57 -20.15
N GLY A 170 16.00 -12.16 -19.09
CA GLY A 170 14.57 -12.48 -19.04
C GLY A 170 13.68 -11.23 -19.12
N TRP A 171 14.17 -10.09 -18.63
CA TRP A 171 13.44 -8.82 -18.63
C TRP A 171 13.08 -8.29 -20.01
N VAL A 172 13.79 -8.71 -21.07
CA VAL A 172 13.48 -8.37 -22.46
C VAL A 172 12.12 -8.95 -22.90
N ASP A 173 11.75 -10.11 -22.35
CA ASP A 173 10.55 -10.86 -22.76
C ASP A 173 9.30 -10.48 -21.92
N VAL A 174 9.46 -9.58 -20.93
CA VAL A 174 8.41 -9.22 -19.99
C VAL A 174 7.55 -8.10 -20.55
N LYS A 175 6.27 -8.39 -20.75
CA LYS A 175 5.27 -7.37 -21.04
C LYS A 175 4.90 -6.66 -19.74
N TRP A 176 4.88 -5.35 -19.80
CA TRP A 176 4.50 -4.49 -18.68
C TRP A 176 3.52 -3.41 -19.15
N SER A 177 2.72 -2.93 -18.21
CA SER A 177 1.86 -1.76 -18.36
C SER A 177 2.20 -0.75 -17.27
N TYR A 178 1.70 0.48 -17.39
CA TYR A 178 1.91 1.49 -16.35
C TYR A 178 0.69 2.38 -16.15
N ALA A 179 0.61 2.97 -14.97
CA ALA A 179 -0.37 3.98 -14.60
C ALA A 179 0.33 5.14 -13.89
N ASP A 180 0.09 6.36 -14.37
CA ASP A 180 0.49 7.60 -13.68
C ASP A 180 -0.69 8.11 -12.86
N LEU A 181 -0.49 8.27 -11.56
CA LEU A 181 -1.51 8.76 -10.63
C LEU A 181 -1.16 10.19 -10.20
N LYS A 182 -2.17 11.03 -10.15
CA LYS A 182 -2.17 12.41 -9.66
C LYS A 182 -3.08 12.53 -8.43
N PRO A 183 -3.05 13.65 -7.69
CA PRO A 183 -3.91 13.83 -6.53
C PRO A 183 -5.39 13.65 -6.88
N GLY A 184 -6.07 12.75 -6.17
CA GLY A 184 -7.46 12.37 -6.42
C GLY A 184 -7.62 11.02 -7.13
N ASP A 185 -6.58 10.53 -7.79
CA ASP A 185 -6.62 9.21 -8.44
C ASP A 185 -6.48 8.09 -7.41
N CYS A 186 -7.22 7.01 -7.62
CA CYS A 186 -7.06 5.75 -6.90
C CYS A 186 -6.85 4.59 -7.87
N LEU A 187 -5.91 3.71 -7.55
CA LEU A 187 -5.51 2.57 -8.35
C LEU A 187 -5.71 1.28 -7.56
N TYR A 188 -6.51 0.38 -8.13
CA TYR A 188 -6.63 -0.98 -7.64
C TYR A 188 -5.45 -1.82 -8.15
N ILE A 189 -4.77 -2.47 -7.21
CA ILE A 189 -3.65 -3.38 -7.37
C ILE A 189 -4.16 -4.77 -6.98
N PRO A 190 -4.41 -5.67 -7.94
CA PRO A 190 -4.93 -6.98 -7.62
C PRO A 190 -3.86 -7.85 -6.95
N PHE A 191 -4.31 -8.79 -6.13
CA PHE A 191 -3.48 -9.84 -5.54
C PHE A 191 -2.45 -10.43 -6.51
N GLN A 192 -1.21 -10.57 -6.04
CA GLN A 192 -0.07 -11.16 -6.77
C GLN A 192 0.32 -10.45 -8.07
N TRP A 193 -0.21 -9.27 -8.36
CA TRP A 193 0.31 -8.46 -9.46
C TRP A 193 1.66 -7.88 -9.08
N TYR A 194 2.67 -8.25 -9.87
CA TYR A 194 4.00 -7.70 -9.72
C TYR A 194 3.97 -6.22 -10.09
N HIS A 195 4.58 -5.39 -9.27
CA HIS A 195 4.62 -3.97 -9.50
C HIS A 195 5.89 -3.29 -8.99
N GLN A 196 6.19 -2.16 -9.62
CA GLN A 196 7.23 -1.21 -9.25
C GLN A 196 6.60 0.18 -9.18
N VAL A 197 6.96 0.94 -8.15
CA VAL A 197 6.35 2.25 -7.87
C VAL A 197 7.44 3.31 -7.81
N THR A 198 7.27 4.37 -8.60
CA THR A 198 8.16 5.54 -8.59
C THR A 198 7.36 6.79 -8.22
N ALA A 199 7.71 7.43 -7.10
CA ALA A 199 7.23 8.77 -6.80
C ALA A 199 8.02 9.80 -7.63
N LYS A 200 7.31 10.69 -8.33
CA LYS A 200 7.96 11.81 -9.04
C LYS A 200 8.62 12.75 -8.03
N LYS A 201 9.51 13.62 -8.51
CA LYS A 201 10.18 14.63 -7.65
C LYS A 201 9.13 15.57 -7.04
N GLY A 202 9.36 15.96 -5.78
CA GLY A 202 8.46 16.81 -5.02
C GLY A 202 7.58 15.99 -4.07
N ARG A 203 6.91 16.68 -3.13
CA ARG A 203 6.08 16.07 -2.09
C ARG A 203 5.17 14.97 -2.65
N SER A 204 5.20 13.80 -2.02
CA SER A 204 4.34 12.65 -2.32
C SER A 204 3.62 12.20 -1.05
N ILE A 205 2.29 12.10 -1.13
CA ILE A 205 1.43 11.55 -0.07
C ILE A 205 0.39 10.64 -0.73
N ASN A 206 0.26 9.43 -0.21
CA ASN A 206 -0.78 8.50 -0.61
C ASN A 206 -1.19 7.61 0.55
N VAL A 207 -2.41 7.10 0.49
CA VAL A 207 -2.90 6.06 1.39
C VAL A 207 -3.13 4.77 0.63
N HIS A 208 -2.95 3.64 1.31
CA HIS A 208 -3.31 2.32 0.79
C HIS A 208 -4.39 1.68 1.67
N ILE A 209 -5.32 0.99 1.01
CA ILE A 209 -6.29 0.09 1.64
C ILE A 209 -5.90 -1.32 1.26
N TRP A 210 -5.32 -2.07 2.19
CA TRP A 210 -5.06 -3.50 2.01
C TRP A 210 -6.22 -4.29 2.59
N TYR A 211 -6.77 -5.20 1.81
CA TYR A 211 -7.88 -6.05 2.22
C TYR A 211 -7.78 -7.43 1.59
N TRP A 212 -8.42 -8.39 2.25
CA TRP A 212 -8.55 -9.75 1.72
C TRP A 212 -9.86 -9.87 0.94
N ARG A 213 -9.81 -10.49 -0.23
CA ARG A 213 -10.98 -10.56 -1.09
C ARG A 213 -12.10 -11.35 -0.43
N PRO A 214 -13.34 -10.83 -0.36
CA PRO A 214 -14.46 -11.62 0.13
C PRO A 214 -14.63 -12.87 -0.74
N ALA A 215 -14.82 -14.03 -0.10
CA ALA A 215 -15.03 -15.29 -0.83
C ALA A 215 -16.30 -15.28 -1.72
N LYS A 216 -17.27 -14.43 -1.37
CA LYS A 216 -18.49 -14.19 -2.15
C LYS A 216 -18.79 -12.69 -2.13
N PHE A 217 -19.18 -12.16 -3.28
CA PHE A 217 -19.66 -10.78 -3.37
C PHE A 217 -21.04 -10.67 -2.69
N ASP A 218 -21.16 -9.79 -1.71
CA ASP A 218 -22.38 -9.56 -0.93
C ASP A 218 -23.30 -8.57 -1.68
N VAL A 219 -24.06 -9.08 -2.65
CA VAL A 219 -24.99 -8.27 -3.48
C VAL A 219 -26.00 -7.51 -2.61
N ALA A 220 -26.54 -8.15 -1.57
CA ALA A 220 -27.54 -7.54 -0.69
C ALA A 220 -27.00 -6.30 0.03
N SER A 221 -25.69 -6.24 0.32
CA SER A 221 -25.07 -5.03 0.89
C SER A 221 -25.09 -3.82 -0.07
N CYS A 222 -25.30 -4.04 -1.37
CA CYS A 222 -25.41 -2.99 -2.37
C CYS A 222 -26.82 -2.40 -2.50
N ASP A 223 -27.86 -3.05 -1.96
CA ASP A 223 -29.28 -2.68 -2.21
C ASP A 223 -29.86 -1.66 -1.23
N SER A 224 -29.03 -0.97 -0.44
CA SER A 224 -29.56 -0.01 0.54
C SER A 224 -30.17 1.21 -0.16
N LYS A 225 -31.46 1.44 0.06
CA LYS A 225 -32.27 2.52 -0.55
C LYS A 225 -31.85 3.96 -0.15
N ASP A 226 -30.89 4.12 0.76
CA ASP A 226 -30.51 5.42 1.34
C ASP A 226 -29.08 5.87 0.98
N LYS A 227 -28.48 5.36 -0.11
CA LYS A 227 -27.07 5.65 -0.46
C LYS A 227 -26.78 7.15 -0.64
N GLU A 228 -27.72 7.92 -1.18
CA GLU A 228 -27.53 9.35 -1.45
C GLU A 228 -27.56 10.23 -0.19
N GLN A 229 -28.07 9.72 0.94
CA GLN A 229 -28.25 10.51 2.16
C GLN A 229 -27.24 10.15 3.26
N ARG A 230 -26.34 9.19 3.05
CA ARG A 230 -25.42 8.73 4.09
C ARG A 230 -24.13 9.53 4.12
N THR A 231 -23.65 9.81 5.34
CA THR A 231 -22.29 10.32 5.52
C THR A 231 -21.30 9.22 5.09
N PRO A 232 -20.28 9.52 4.26
CA PRO A 232 -19.30 8.52 3.83
C PRO A 232 -18.63 7.82 5.01
N THR A 233 -18.40 6.51 4.88
CA THR A 233 -17.68 5.76 5.92
C THR A 233 -16.22 6.15 5.90
N THR A 234 -15.65 6.47 7.06
CA THR A 234 -14.22 6.82 7.16
C THR A 234 -13.40 5.63 7.64
N PHE A 235 -12.08 5.67 7.45
CA PHE A 235 -11.18 4.64 7.99
C PHE A 235 -11.32 4.47 9.51
N ALA A 236 -11.71 5.55 10.21
CA ALA A 236 -11.89 5.55 11.66
C ALA A 236 -13.17 4.83 12.12
N ASP A 237 -14.11 4.58 11.20
CA ASP A 237 -15.35 3.85 11.50
C ASP A 237 -15.17 2.33 11.48
N CYS A 238 -14.04 1.84 10.93
CA CYS A 238 -13.75 0.42 10.80
C CYS A 238 -12.58 -0.04 11.69
N SER A 239 -12.64 -1.29 12.14
CA SER A 239 -11.47 -1.98 12.69
C SER A 239 -10.53 -2.44 11.57
N TRP A 240 -9.24 -2.54 11.86
CA TRP A 240 -8.21 -3.03 10.93
C TRP A 240 -7.46 -4.21 11.56
N GLY A 241 -6.69 -4.93 10.75
CA GLY A 241 -5.88 -6.08 11.16
C GLY A 241 -6.56 -7.43 10.93
N TYR A 242 -7.55 -7.51 10.04
CA TYR A 242 -8.08 -8.79 9.62
C TYR A 242 -7.04 -9.54 8.80
N GLU A 243 -6.81 -10.79 9.17
CA GLU A 243 -5.88 -11.69 8.51
C GLU A 243 -6.53 -13.08 8.48
N PRO A 244 -6.73 -13.67 7.29
CA PRO A 244 -7.31 -14.99 7.16
C PRO A 244 -6.30 -16.04 7.63
N ASN A 245 -6.79 -17.17 8.15
CA ASN A 245 -5.94 -18.32 8.42
C ASN A 245 -5.66 -19.06 7.11
N GLY A 246 -4.74 -18.52 6.31
CA GLY A 246 -4.27 -19.08 5.05
C GLY A 246 -5.11 -18.71 3.82
N GLY A 247 -4.41 -18.38 2.73
CA GLY A 247 -4.99 -18.08 1.41
C GLY A 247 -5.54 -16.65 1.26
N HIS A 248 -5.78 -16.26 0.00
CA HIS A 248 -6.18 -14.90 -0.38
C HIS A 248 -7.68 -14.58 -0.16
N LEU A 249 -8.51 -15.61 0.10
CA LEU A 249 -9.95 -15.43 0.26
C LEU A 249 -10.31 -15.24 1.74
N GLY A 250 -10.90 -14.09 2.07
CA GLY A 250 -11.56 -13.83 3.34
C GLY A 250 -12.76 -14.76 3.52
N LYS A 251 -12.52 -15.92 4.15
CA LYS A 251 -13.55 -16.87 4.59
C LYS A 251 -13.79 -16.68 6.08
N ALA A 252 -15.02 -16.39 6.47
CA ALA A 252 -15.40 -16.45 7.88
C ALA A 252 -15.62 -17.93 8.26
N GLN A 253 -14.72 -18.50 9.07
CA GLN A 253 -14.86 -19.87 9.60
C GLN A 253 -14.81 -19.87 11.13
N LYS A 254 -15.43 -20.89 11.75
CA LYS A 254 -15.47 -21.06 13.20
C LYS A 254 -14.04 -21.24 13.73
N GLY A 255 -13.59 -20.34 14.61
CA GLY A 255 -12.24 -20.33 15.18
C GLY A 255 -11.23 -19.37 14.52
N TRP A 256 -11.62 -18.65 13.45
CA TRP A 256 -10.76 -17.65 12.79
C TRP A 256 -10.88 -16.26 13.43
N LYS A 257 -9.91 -15.35 13.17
CA LYS A 257 -10.02 -13.94 13.54
C LYS A 257 -11.37 -13.38 13.04
N LYS A 258 -12.05 -12.62 13.90
CA LYS A 258 -13.38 -12.06 13.57
C LYS A 258 -13.25 -11.11 12.37
N PRO A 259 -14.22 -11.10 11.44
CA PRO A 259 -14.28 -10.10 10.37
C PRO A 259 -14.21 -8.68 10.93
N THR A 260 -13.75 -7.76 10.10
CA THR A 260 -13.74 -6.33 10.39
C THR A 260 -15.13 -5.84 10.78
N LYS A 261 -15.18 -5.00 11.81
CA LYS A 261 -16.39 -4.30 12.25
C LYS A 261 -16.30 -2.85 11.80
N CYS A 262 -17.24 -2.44 10.98
CA CYS A 262 -17.47 -1.03 10.66
C CYS A 262 -18.74 -0.54 11.35
N LYS A 263 -18.70 0.69 11.87
CA LYS A 263 -19.92 1.39 12.27
C LYS A 263 -20.78 1.59 11.02
N LYS A 264 -22.10 1.47 11.16
CA LYS A 264 -22.99 1.81 10.05
C LYS A 264 -22.85 3.30 9.74
N ALA A 265 -22.84 3.64 8.45
CA ALA A 265 -22.94 5.01 8.00
C ALA A 265 -24.16 5.66 8.66
N ARG A 266 -23.96 6.82 9.28
CA ARG A 266 -24.99 7.52 10.06
C ARG A 266 -25.81 8.41 9.14
N ASN A 267 -27.08 8.58 9.48
CA ASN A 267 -27.89 9.60 8.84
C ASN A 267 -27.36 10.98 9.27
N PRO A 268 -27.23 11.96 8.36
CA PRO A 268 -26.79 13.32 8.68
C PRO A 268 -27.65 14.01 9.74
N GLN A 269 -28.89 13.56 9.91
CA GLN A 269 -29.83 14.05 10.93
C GLN A 269 -29.54 13.55 12.36
N GLU A 270 -28.60 12.60 12.53
CA GLU A 270 -28.21 12.01 13.82
C GLU A 270 -26.84 12.51 14.34
N LEU A 271 -26.24 13.50 13.68
CA LEU A 271 -24.94 14.12 14.01
C LEU A 271 -25.13 15.56 14.50
#